data_AF-A0A533STA7-F1
#
_entry.id   AF-A0A533STA7-F1
#
_cell.length_a   1.000
_cell.length_b   1.000
_cell.length_c   1.000
_cell.angle_alpha   90.00
_cell.angle_beta   90.00
_cell.angle_gamma   90.00
#
_symmetry.space_group_name_H-M   'P 1'
#
loop_
_entity.id
_entity.type
_entity.pdbx_description
1 polymer ?
#
loop_
_entity_poly.entity_id
_entity_poly.type
_entity_poly.pdbx_seq_one_letter_code
_entity_poly.pdbx_strand_id
1 'polypeptide(L)'
;MKRLLCAGSVLVLFAASARAEADLYPDRRRSQYQKDSGYALFPYFYDLPGIGNGYGLFGAATNVGDTYTDLIGTFFLGDVDGEAVGVNSLHLVDK
;
A
#
# COMPACT_ATOMS: atom_id res chain seq x y z
N MET A 1 -10.37 -43.40 -31.67
CA MET A 1 -9.26 -42.40 -31.64
C MET A 1 -9.61 -41.11 -30.89
N LYS A 2 -10.83 -40.57 -30.94
CA LYS A 2 -11.20 -39.32 -30.23
C LYS A 2 -11.12 -39.37 -28.69
N ARG A 3 -11.31 -40.54 -28.06
CA ARG A 3 -11.25 -40.69 -26.58
C ARG A 3 -9.82 -40.64 -26.01
N LEU A 4 -8.80 -41.04 -26.77
CA LEU A 4 -7.39 -40.93 -26.38
C LEU A 4 -6.87 -39.50 -26.49
N LEU A 5 -7.42 -38.71 -27.42
CA LEU A 5 -7.07 -37.31 -27.60
C LEU A 5 -7.47 -36.45 -26.39
N CYS A 6 -8.66 -36.69 -25.81
CA CYS A 6 -9.11 -35.95 -24.63
C CYS A 6 -8.32 -36.31 -23.35
N ALA A 7 -7.89 -37.57 -23.18
CA ALA A 7 -7.12 -37.98 -22.01
C ALA A 7 -5.71 -37.37 -22.01
N GLY A 8 -5.06 -37.28 -23.18
CA GLY A 8 -3.77 -36.62 -23.33
C GLY A 8 -3.83 -35.12 -23.03
N SER A 9 -4.89 -34.44 -23.48
CA SER A 9 -5.09 -33.00 -23.21
C SER A 9 -5.28 -32.68 -21.72
N VAL A 10 -5.99 -33.53 -20.98
CA VAL A 10 -6.17 -33.35 -19.54
C VAL A 10 -4.85 -33.53 -18.78
N LEU A 11 -4.00 -34.47 -19.19
CA LEU A 11 -2.71 -34.71 -18.55
C LEU A 11 -1.72 -33.55 -18.78
N VAL A 12 -1.75 -32.92 -19.96
CA VAL A 12 -0.92 -31.75 -20.29
C VAL A 12 -1.35 -30.50 -19.50
N LEU A 13 -2.65 -30.32 -19.26
CA LEU A 13 -3.18 -29.22 -18.45
C LEU A 13 -2.82 -29.36 -16.96
N PHE A 14 -2.76 -30.59 -16.43
CA PHE A 14 -2.31 -30.85 -15.05
C PHE A 14 -0.81 -30.66 -14.84
N ALA A 15 0.03 -30.89 -15.86
CA ALA A 15 1.46 -30.65 -15.76
C ALA A 15 1.83 -29.15 -15.76
N ALA A 16 0.97 -28.30 -16.35
CA ALA A 16 1.17 -26.86 -16.38
C ALA A 16 0.87 -26.15 -15.03
N SER A 17 -0.01 -26.71 -14.20
CA SER A 17 -0.39 -26.13 -12.90
C SER A 17 0.57 -26.45 -11.75
N ALA A 18 1.55 -27.33 -11.96
CA ALA A 18 2.51 -27.76 -10.93
C ALA A 18 3.76 -26.86 -10.82
N ARG A 19 3.83 -25.74 -11.56
CA ARG A 19 4.90 -24.76 -11.36
C ARG A 19 4.58 -23.94 -10.11
N ALA A 20 5.19 -24.31 -8.99
CA ALA A 20 5.33 -23.41 -7.85
C ALA A 20 6.14 -22.19 -8.31
N GLU A 21 5.45 -21.11 -8.66
CA GLU A 21 6.07 -19.85 -9.00
C GLU A 21 6.62 -19.26 -7.70
N ALA A 22 7.93 -19.42 -7.49
CA ALA A 22 8.60 -18.92 -6.30
C ALA A 22 8.38 -17.40 -6.11
N ASP A 23 8.13 -16.67 -7.20
CA ASP A 23 7.83 -15.24 -7.23
C ASP A 23 6.39 -14.88 -6.82
N LEU A 24 5.46 -15.84 -6.72
CA LEU A 24 4.12 -15.57 -6.15
C LEU A 24 4.17 -15.31 -4.64
N TYR A 25 5.25 -15.75 -3.98
CA TYR A 25 5.42 -15.53 -2.55
C TYR A 25 6.33 -14.32 -2.32
N PRO A 26 5.90 -13.35 -1.49
CA PRO A 26 6.77 -12.24 -1.15
C PRO A 26 8.04 -12.75 -0.48
N ASP A 27 9.19 -12.19 -0.87
CA ASP A 27 10.48 -12.54 -0.26
C ASP A 27 10.41 -12.33 1.26
N ARG A 28 10.70 -13.41 2.00
CA ARG A 28 10.65 -13.42 3.46
C ARG A 28 11.93 -12.89 4.10
N ARG A 29 13.05 -12.77 3.36
CA ARG A 29 14.34 -12.25 3.87
C ARG A 29 14.58 -10.79 3.47
N ARG A 30 13.57 -9.95 3.66
CA ARG A 30 13.70 -8.49 3.47
C ARG A 30 14.01 -7.78 4.79
N SER A 31 14.61 -6.60 4.71
CA SER A 31 14.76 -5.73 5.89
C SER A 31 13.39 -5.48 6.51
N GLN A 32 13.28 -5.67 7.84
CA GLN A 32 12.06 -5.33 8.59
C GLN A 32 11.77 -3.83 8.59
N TYR A 33 12.81 -3.01 8.36
CA TYR A 33 12.69 -1.57 8.26
C TYR A 33 13.24 -1.15 6.92
N GLN A 34 12.34 -1.03 5.95
CA GLN A 34 12.63 -0.46 4.63
C GLN A 34 12.84 1.05 4.81
N LYS A 35 13.75 1.62 4.03
CA LYS A 35 13.98 3.07 3.95
C LYS A 35 13.58 3.64 2.58
N ASP A 36 12.96 2.82 1.74
CA ASP A 36 12.54 3.24 0.41
C ASP A 36 11.52 4.37 0.53
N SER A 37 11.86 5.51 -0.06
CA SER A 37 11.00 6.69 -0.01
C SER A 37 9.73 6.44 -0.81
N GLY A 38 8.59 6.84 -0.24
CA GLY A 38 7.30 6.78 -0.91
C GLY A 38 6.52 8.05 -0.68
N TYR A 39 5.50 8.28 -1.49
CA TYR A 39 4.52 9.31 -1.22
C TYR A 39 3.14 8.85 -1.66
N ALA A 40 2.14 9.37 -0.98
CA ALA A 40 0.75 9.12 -1.31
C ALA A 40 -0.06 10.40 -1.10
N LEU A 41 -1.04 10.61 -1.97
CA LEU A 41 -1.89 11.79 -1.95
C LEU A 41 -3.31 11.35 -2.28
N PHE A 42 -4.25 11.68 -1.41
CA PHE A 42 -5.64 11.25 -1.51
C PHE A 42 -6.57 12.43 -1.32
N PRO A 43 -7.65 12.55 -2.11
CA PRO A 43 -8.70 13.46 -1.78
C PRO A 43 -9.38 13.01 -0.49
N TYR A 44 -9.73 13.97 0.36
CA TYR A 44 -10.45 13.74 1.61
C TYR A 44 -11.82 14.41 1.49
N PHE A 45 -12.90 13.67 1.70
CA PHE A 45 -14.26 14.22 1.72
C PHE A 45 -14.90 13.85 3.05
N TYR A 46 -15.60 14.79 3.68
CA TYR A 46 -16.28 14.56 4.94
C TYR A 46 -17.72 15.07 4.91
N ASP A 47 -18.58 14.35 5.61
CA ASP A 47 -19.95 14.71 5.95
C ASP A 47 -20.19 14.16 7.36
N LEU A 48 -20.04 15.04 8.36
CA LEU A 48 -19.97 14.68 9.77
C LEU A 48 -21.08 15.41 10.57
N PRO A 49 -21.98 14.68 11.24
CA PRO A 49 -23.03 15.29 12.05
C PRO A 49 -22.46 16.25 13.11
N GLY A 50 -22.95 17.49 13.12
CA GLY A 50 -22.53 18.53 14.07
C GLY A 50 -21.28 19.32 13.67
N ILE A 51 -20.55 18.89 12.64
CA ILE A 51 -19.42 19.64 12.05
C ILE A 51 -19.84 20.23 10.69
N GLY A 52 -20.58 19.45 9.90
CA GLY A 52 -20.99 19.81 8.55
C GLY A 52 -20.23 18.99 7.51
N ASN A 53 -20.09 19.55 6.31
CA ASN A 53 -19.59 18.85 5.15
C ASN A 53 -18.51 19.65 4.44
N GLY A 54 -17.60 18.93 3.78
CA GLY A 54 -16.44 19.54 3.15
C GLY A 54 -15.53 18.55 2.45
N TYR A 55 -14.39 19.08 2.00
CA TYR A 55 -13.39 18.34 1.24
C TYR A 55 -12.00 18.85 1.57
N GLY A 56 -10.99 18.13 1.11
CA GLY A 56 -9.61 18.41 1.44
C GLY A 56 -8.67 17.46 0.74
N LEU A 57 -7.43 17.47 1.21
CA LEU A 57 -6.37 16.65 0.67
C LEU A 57 -5.54 16.11 1.82
N PHE A 58 -5.38 14.79 1.85
CA PHE A 58 -4.48 14.12 2.76
C PHE A 58 -3.25 13.63 2.00
N GLY A 59 -2.07 13.92 2.53
CA GLY A 59 -0.80 13.53 1.92
C GLY A 59 0.15 12.93 2.95
N ALA A 60 0.99 12.03 2.48
CA ALA A 60 2.10 11.48 3.26
C ALA A 60 3.34 11.30 2.38
N ALA A 61 4.51 11.52 2.96
CA ALA A 61 5.81 11.12 2.43
C ALA A 61 6.46 10.18 3.45
N THR A 62 6.85 8.98 3.03
CA THR A 62 7.42 7.94 3.89
C THR A 62 8.92 7.87 3.74
N ASN A 63 9.61 7.46 4.81
CA ASN A 63 11.06 7.22 4.83
C ASN A 63 11.90 8.41 4.30
N VAL A 64 11.59 9.62 4.79
CA VAL A 64 12.23 10.85 4.31
C VAL A 64 13.70 10.89 4.72
N GLY A 65 14.58 11.23 3.77
CA GLY A 65 16.00 11.47 4.03
C GLY A 65 16.82 10.22 4.37
N ASP A 66 16.50 9.06 3.76
CA ASP A 66 17.12 7.75 4.09
C ASP A 66 16.93 7.38 5.58
N THR A 67 15.80 7.80 6.15
CA THR A 67 15.40 7.45 7.51
C THR A 67 14.12 6.62 7.48
N TYR A 68 13.59 6.32 8.65
CA TYR A 68 12.27 5.73 8.81
C TYR A 68 11.18 6.78 8.99
N THR A 69 11.55 8.05 8.99
CA THR A 69 10.66 9.16 9.36
C THR A 69 9.61 9.36 8.28
N ASP A 70 8.36 9.38 8.70
CA ASP A 70 7.24 9.69 7.84
C ASP A 70 6.73 11.10 8.16
N LEU A 71 6.42 11.86 7.12
CA LEU A 71 5.74 13.15 7.20
C LEU A 71 4.33 12.99 6.68
N ILE A 72 3.35 13.44 7.45
CA ILE A 72 1.94 13.38 7.10
C ILE A 72 1.36 14.78 7.20
N GLY A 73 0.46 15.14 6.29
CA GLY A 73 -0.22 16.42 6.30
C GLY A 73 -1.60 16.33 5.71
N THR A 74 -2.46 17.24 6.12
CA THR A 74 -3.78 17.44 5.53
C THR A 74 -4.20 18.90 5.59
N PHE A 75 -4.99 19.32 4.61
CA PHE A 75 -5.83 20.50 4.73
C PHE A 75 -7.27 20.12 4.36
N PHE A 76 -8.24 20.80 4.95
CA PHE A 76 -9.65 20.63 4.64
C PHE A 76 -10.37 21.98 4.64
N LEU A 77 -11.43 22.05 3.83
CA LEU A 77 -12.24 23.21 3.53
C LEU A 77 -13.71 22.78 3.50
N GLY A 78 -14.64 23.69 3.78
CA GLY A 78 -16.07 23.39 3.80
C GLY A 78 -16.76 24.24 4.86
N ASP A 79 -17.72 23.63 5.56
CA ASP A 79 -18.37 24.27 6.72
C ASP A 79 -17.37 24.49 7.88
N VAL A 80 -16.32 23.68 7.94
CA VAL A 80 -15.13 23.91 8.78
C VAL A 80 -13.87 23.76 7.93
N ASP A 81 -12.90 24.63 8.17
CA ASP A 81 -11.59 24.65 7.54
C ASP A 81 -10.46 24.42 8.54
N GLY A 82 -9.32 23.93 8.05
CA GLY A 82 -8.15 23.71 8.88
C GLY A 82 -7.04 22.92 8.21
N GLU A 83 -5.93 22.82 8.93
CA GLU A 83 -4.75 22.08 8.53
C GLU A 83 -4.21 21.25 9.70
N ALA A 84 -3.56 20.14 9.39
CA ALA A 84 -2.82 19.36 10.37
C ALA A 84 -1.57 18.77 9.73
N VAL A 85 -0.49 18.73 10.51
CA VAL A 85 0.78 18.10 10.13
C VAL A 85 1.22 17.16 11.23
N GLY A 86 1.89 16.08 10.84
CA GLY A 86 2.35 15.04 11.75
C GLY A 86 3.66 14.43 11.30
N VAL A 87 4.41 13.95 12.27
CA VAL A 87 5.63 13.17 12.05
C VAL A 87 5.43 11.82 12.71
N ASN A 88 5.76 10.75 12.01
CA ASN A 88 5.67 9.39 12.52
C ASN A 88 7.00 8.66 12.32
N SER A 89 7.16 7.51 12.99
CA SER A 89 8.30 6.61 12.80
C SER A 89 9.67 7.29 13.08
N LEU A 90 9.69 8.29 13.96
CA LEU A 90 10.89 8.99 14.40
C LEU A 90 11.69 8.09 15.34
N HIS A 91 12.79 7.51 14.86
CA HIS A 91 13.69 6.72 15.70
C HIS A 91 14.56 7.64 16.55
N LEU A 92 14.34 7.60 17.87
CA LEU A 92 15.13 8.37 18.86
C LEU A 92 16.38 7.61 19.33
N VAL A 93 16.44 6.30 19.10
CA VAL A 93 17.56 5.42 19.45
C VAL A 93 17.87 4.58 18.22
N ASP A 94 19.16 4.50 17.87
CA ASP A 94 19.64 3.70 16.75
C ASP A 94 19.45 2.20 17.02
N LYS A 95 19.27 1.42 15.95
CA LYS A 95 19.14 -0.04 16.02
C LYS A 95 20.47 -0.76 16.11
#